data_AF-A0A971UKX3-F1
#
_entry.id   AF-A0A971UKX3-F1
#
_cell.length_a   1.000
_cell.length_b   1.000
_cell.length_c   1.000
_cell.angle_alpha   90.00
_cell.angle_beta   90.00
_cell.angle_gamma   90.00
#
_symmetry.space_group_name_H-M   'P 1'
#
loop_
_entity.id
_entity.type
_entity.pdbx_description
1 polymer ?
#
loop_
_entity_poly.entity_id
_entity_poly.type
_entity_poly.pdbx_seq_one_letter_code
_entity_poly.pdbx_strand_id
1 'polypeptide(L)'
;MKVNAFWAALSAMSLALAAVGCDPAGRAGIEQRLASEEPQDRAGAARDLAQSNAPDTDIRLIHLLADQDEAVRFFAAAALHRRTGERFGYRAEAPLREREGAIAQYVQWYCQKHPDAGPRFEGLMAGMKTLEHNAPSPGGEGSSS
;
A
#
# COMPACT_ATOMS: atom_id res chain seq x y z
N MET A 1 62.46 51.63 4.53
CA MET A 1 61.21 52.35 4.16
C MET A 1 60.03 51.42 4.40
N LYS A 2 58.96 51.94 5.00
CA LYS A 2 57.67 51.26 5.30
C LYS A 2 56.88 50.99 4.01
N VAL A 3 56.18 49.84 3.96
CA VAL A 3 54.74 49.58 3.63
C VAL A 3 54.57 48.04 3.69
N ASN A 4 53.84 47.40 4.62
CA ASN A 4 52.38 47.30 4.83
C ASN A 4 51.68 46.90 3.51
N ALA A 5 50.79 45.91 3.39
CA ALA A 5 49.86 45.31 4.32
C ALA A 5 49.01 44.28 3.50
N PHE A 6 48.46 43.27 4.19
CA PHE A 6 47.10 42.75 4.01
C PHE A 6 46.72 41.82 2.82
N TRP A 7 45.95 40.79 3.20
CA TRP A 7 45.07 39.89 2.42
C TRP A 7 45.73 38.73 1.64
N ALA A 8 45.82 37.59 2.33
CA ALA A 8 45.68 36.27 1.69
C ALA A 8 44.77 35.39 2.57
N ALA A 9 43.48 35.72 2.56
CA ALA A 9 42.41 34.79 2.88
C ALA A 9 41.73 34.40 1.56
N LEU A 10 41.11 33.21 1.51
CA LEU A 10 40.56 32.47 0.34
C LEU A 10 41.60 31.56 -0.32
N SER A 11 41.47 30.24 -0.41
CA SER A 11 40.30 29.37 -0.26
C SER A 11 40.79 27.94 0.06
N ALA A 12 40.58 27.47 1.28
CA ALA A 12 40.54 26.03 1.55
C ALA A 12 39.12 25.55 1.24
N MET A 13 38.81 25.34 -0.04
CA MET A 13 37.59 24.67 -0.47
C MET A 13 37.76 23.18 -0.16
N SER A 14 37.53 22.79 1.09
CA SER A 14 37.38 21.41 1.50
C SER A 14 36.18 20.83 0.76
N LEU A 15 36.46 20.19 -0.39
CA LEU A 15 35.49 19.43 -1.15
C LEU A 15 35.22 18.12 -0.40
N ALA A 16 34.48 18.22 0.70
CA ALA A 16 33.83 17.10 1.35
C ALA A 16 32.65 16.68 0.47
N LEU A 17 32.92 15.99 -0.64
CA LEU A 17 31.90 15.17 -1.28
C LEU A 17 31.64 14.00 -0.34
N ALA A 18 30.64 14.19 0.53
CA ALA A 18 29.90 13.09 1.10
C ALA A 18 29.36 12.27 -0.08
N ALA A 19 30.02 11.15 -0.37
CA ALA A 19 29.39 10.06 -1.07
C ALA A 19 28.24 9.60 -0.17
N VAL A 20 27.07 10.23 -0.35
CA VAL A 20 25.78 9.66 0.04
C VAL A 20 25.79 8.26 -0.55
N GLY A 21 25.70 7.27 0.34
CA GLY A 21 25.85 5.86 0.02
C GLY A 21 25.06 5.50 -1.23
N CYS A 22 25.81 5.21 -2.29
CA CYS A 22 25.31 4.40 -3.37
C CYS A 22 25.19 3.01 -2.76
N ASP A 23 24.00 2.66 -2.27
CA ASP A 23 23.71 1.34 -1.73
C ASP A 23 23.30 0.46 -2.93
N PRO A 24 24.21 -0.31 -3.56
CA PRO A 24 23.92 -1.00 -4.82
C PRO A 24 23.13 -2.30 -4.58
N ALA A 25 22.58 -2.48 -3.37
CA ALA A 25 21.80 -3.65 -2.95
C ALA A 25 20.66 -3.29 -1.97
N GLY A 26 20.18 -2.04 -1.97
CA GLY A 26 19.11 -1.56 -1.10
C GLY A 26 17.72 -2.04 -1.56
N ARG A 27 17.24 -3.18 -1.04
CA ARG A 27 15.82 -3.55 -1.17
C ARG A 27 14.98 -2.44 -0.54
N ALA A 28 14.17 -1.76 -1.36
CA ALA A 28 13.16 -0.83 -0.89
C ALA A 28 12.35 -1.45 0.27
N GLY A 29 12.13 -0.65 1.33
CA GLY A 29 11.36 -1.09 2.49
C GLY A 29 9.93 -1.50 2.10
N ILE A 30 9.27 -2.29 2.95
CA ILE A 30 7.89 -2.77 2.71
C ILE A 30 6.95 -1.60 2.39
N GLU A 31 7.05 -0.47 3.11
CA GLU A 31 6.22 0.72 2.85
C GLU A 31 6.40 1.27 1.44
N GLN A 32 7.66 1.43 1.00
CA GLN A 32 7.96 1.97 -0.32
C GLN A 32 7.45 1.04 -1.42
N ARG A 33 7.58 -0.28 -1.22
CA ARG A 33 7.11 -1.27 -2.20
C ARG A 33 5.60 -1.37 -2.26
N LEU A 34 4.89 -1.19 -1.14
CA LEU A 34 3.42 -1.10 -1.16
C LEU A 34 2.90 0.15 -1.88
N ALA A 35 3.69 1.23 -1.91
CA ALA A 35 3.37 2.43 -2.66
C ALA A 35 3.84 2.39 -4.13
N SER A 36 4.49 1.30 -4.57
CA SER A 36 4.99 1.18 -5.94
C SER A 36 3.85 1.12 -6.95
N GLU A 37 4.03 1.78 -8.09
CA GLU A 37 3.11 1.66 -9.23
C GLU A 37 3.12 0.24 -9.82
N GLU A 38 4.26 -0.45 -9.72
CA GLU A 38 4.44 -1.80 -10.22
C GLU A 38 3.71 -2.82 -9.32
N PRO A 39 2.71 -3.55 -9.83
CA PRO A 39 1.96 -4.50 -9.00
C PRO A 39 2.81 -5.63 -8.41
N GLN A 40 3.89 -6.02 -9.11
CA GLN A 40 4.80 -7.06 -8.66
C GLN A 40 5.52 -6.67 -7.34
N ASP A 41 5.87 -5.39 -7.20
CA ASP A 41 6.45 -4.86 -5.98
C ASP A 41 5.46 -4.89 -4.83
N ARG A 42 4.22 -4.42 -5.07
CA ARG A 42 3.13 -4.42 -4.08
C ARG A 42 2.77 -5.83 -3.65
N ALA A 43 2.68 -6.78 -4.58
CA ALA A 43 2.40 -8.18 -4.33
C ALA A 43 3.49 -8.84 -3.47
N GLY A 44 4.76 -8.60 -3.82
CA GLY A 44 5.88 -9.04 -3.01
C GLY A 44 5.88 -8.40 -1.61
N ALA A 45 5.53 -7.12 -1.51
CA ALA A 45 5.44 -6.43 -0.23
C ALA A 45 4.29 -6.93 0.64
N ALA A 46 3.14 -7.29 0.06
CA ALA A 46 2.03 -7.91 0.77
C ALA A 46 2.44 -9.26 1.38
N ARG A 47 3.20 -10.07 0.62
CA ARG A 47 3.78 -11.33 1.11
C ARG A 47 4.76 -11.09 2.27
N ASP A 48 5.67 -10.14 2.13
CA ASP A 48 6.69 -9.85 3.14
C ASP A 48 6.08 -9.24 4.40
N LEU A 49 5.08 -8.37 4.25
CA LEU A 49 4.31 -7.79 5.34
C LEU A 49 3.68 -8.87 6.22
N ALA A 50 3.15 -9.94 5.62
CA ALA A 50 2.57 -11.07 6.34
C ALA A 50 3.57 -11.82 7.25
N GLN A 51 4.84 -11.79 6.87
CA GLN A 51 5.94 -12.42 7.62
C GLN A 51 6.56 -11.47 8.64
N SER A 52 6.24 -10.18 8.56
CA SER A 52 6.71 -9.17 9.48
C SER A 52 5.89 -9.17 10.78
N ASN A 53 6.51 -8.68 11.86
CA ASN A 53 5.81 -8.32 13.11
C ASN A 53 5.46 -6.83 13.14
N ALA A 54 5.28 -6.21 11.98
CA ALA A 54 4.96 -4.78 11.92
C ALA A 54 3.59 -4.53 12.59
N PRO A 55 3.45 -3.43 13.34
CA PRO A 55 2.14 -2.99 13.81
C PRO A 55 1.20 -2.78 12.61
N ASP A 56 -0.09 -2.89 12.87
CA ASP A 56 -1.15 -2.65 11.88
C ASP A 56 -1.08 -3.53 10.61
N THR A 57 -0.31 -4.62 10.64
CA THR A 57 -0.19 -5.57 9.51
C THR A 57 -1.56 -5.99 8.99
N ASP A 58 -2.47 -6.39 9.87
CA ASP A 58 -3.79 -6.87 9.48
C ASP A 58 -4.63 -5.76 8.84
N ILE A 59 -4.56 -4.52 9.35
CA ILE A 59 -5.23 -3.34 8.76
C ILE A 59 -4.75 -3.14 7.33
N ARG A 60 -3.43 -3.13 7.13
CA ARG A 60 -2.81 -2.90 5.83
C ARG A 60 -3.15 -4.00 4.83
N LEU A 61 -3.16 -5.26 5.27
CA LEU A 61 -3.57 -6.38 4.42
C LEU A 61 -5.06 -6.28 4.04
N ILE A 62 -5.94 -5.81 4.95
CA ILE A 62 -7.35 -5.58 4.64
C ILE A 62 -7.50 -4.48 3.57
N HIS A 63 -6.73 -3.40 3.65
CA HIS A 63 -6.70 -2.36 2.60
C HIS A 63 -6.27 -2.93 1.23
N LEU A 64 -5.27 -3.81 1.21
CA LEU A 64 -4.78 -4.43 -0.03
C LEU A 64 -5.77 -5.40 -0.68
N LEU A 65 -6.84 -5.82 0.03
CA LEU A 65 -7.94 -6.54 -0.61
C LEU A 65 -8.68 -5.68 -1.64
N ALA A 66 -8.60 -4.35 -1.56
CA ALA A 66 -9.18 -3.45 -2.55
C ALA A 66 -8.21 -3.06 -3.68
N ASP A 67 -6.97 -3.58 -3.71
CA ASP A 67 -6.00 -3.23 -4.75
C ASP A 67 -6.54 -3.54 -6.15
N GLN A 68 -6.18 -2.73 -7.14
CA GLN A 68 -6.60 -2.89 -8.53
C GLN A 68 -6.03 -4.16 -9.17
N ASP A 69 -4.87 -4.62 -8.72
CA ASP A 69 -4.20 -5.79 -9.27
C ASP A 69 -4.59 -7.08 -8.54
N GLU A 70 -4.90 -8.12 -9.31
CA GLU A 70 -5.34 -9.41 -8.76
C GLU A 70 -4.27 -10.13 -7.94
N ALA A 71 -3.00 -10.07 -8.35
CA ALA A 71 -1.93 -10.75 -7.63
C ALA A 71 -1.72 -10.12 -6.25
N VAL A 72 -1.78 -8.79 -6.15
CA VAL A 72 -1.72 -8.08 -4.86
C VAL A 72 -2.85 -8.55 -3.94
N ARG A 73 -4.08 -8.59 -4.45
CA ARG A 73 -5.25 -9.07 -3.71
C ARG A 73 -5.11 -10.52 -3.25
N PHE A 74 -4.60 -11.38 -4.12
CA PHE A 74 -4.37 -12.79 -3.82
C PHE A 74 -3.39 -12.95 -2.66
N PHE A 75 -2.24 -12.28 -2.71
CA PHE A 75 -1.24 -12.34 -1.65
C PHE A 75 -1.77 -11.75 -0.34
N ALA A 76 -2.53 -10.65 -0.39
CA ALA A 76 -3.17 -10.07 0.79
C ALA A 76 -4.19 -11.02 1.45
N ALA A 77 -5.06 -11.65 0.66
CA ALA A 77 -6.03 -12.62 1.17
C ALA A 77 -5.36 -13.87 1.75
N ALA A 78 -4.34 -14.40 1.06
CA ALA A 78 -3.57 -15.53 1.56
C ALA A 78 -2.83 -15.19 2.87
N ALA A 79 -2.27 -13.98 2.95
CA ALA A 79 -1.62 -13.46 4.15
C ALA A 79 -2.59 -13.33 5.33
N LEU A 80 -3.77 -12.73 5.12
CA LEU A 80 -4.82 -12.62 6.14
C LEU A 80 -5.24 -13.99 6.64
N HIS A 81 -5.55 -14.92 5.74
CA HIS A 81 -5.96 -16.26 6.16
C HIS A 81 -4.89 -16.96 7.00
N ARG A 82 -3.61 -16.86 6.62
CA ARG A 82 -2.50 -17.45 7.39
C ARG A 82 -2.36 -16.84 8.79
N ARG A 83 -2.68 -15.55 8.95
CA ARG A 83 -2.52 -14.82 10.21
C ARG A 83 -3.74 -14.93 11.12
N THR A 84 -4.94 -14.94 10.55
CA THR A 84 -6.19 -14.82 11.31
C THR A 84 -7.04 -16.08 11.29
N GLY A 85 -6.81 -16.99 10.32
CA GLY A 85 -7.67 -18.15 10.05
C GLY A 85 -8.91 -17.81 9.22
N GLU A 86 -9.26 -16.53 9.06
CA GLU A 86 -10.50 -16.10 8.43
C GLU A 86 -10.38 -15.99 6.90
N ARG A 87 -11.49 -16.20 6.18
CA ARG A 87 -11.56 -16.10 4.71
C ARG A 87 -12.73 -15.28 4.18
N PHE A 88 -13.85 -15.25 4.90
CA PHE A 88 -15.08 -14.52 4.53
C PHE A 88 -15.55 -14.72 3.07
N GLY A 89 -15.25 -15.88 2.47
CA GLY A 89 -15.61 -16.18 1.08
C GLY A 89 -14.89 -15.32 0.02
N TYR A 90 -13.84 -14.57 0.41
CA TYR A 90 -13.13 -13.67 -0.48
C TYR A 90 -12.47 -14.40 -1.67
N ARG A 91 -12.66 -13.86 -2.87
CA ARG A 91 -12.03 -14.30 -4.14
C ARG A 91 -11.26 -13.14 -4.76
N ALA A 92 -9.98 -13.34 -5.08
CA ALA A 92 -9.12 -12.26 -5.55
C ALA A 92 -9.45 -11.83 -6.98
N GLU A 93 -9.85 -12.79 -7.81
CA GLU A 93 -10.23 -12.66 -9.21
C GLU A 93 -11.63 -12.04 -9.39
N ALA A 94 -12.45 -12.00 -8.34
CA ALA A 94 -13.83 -11.57 -8.46
C ALA A 94 -13.96 -10.06 -8.73
N PRO A 95 -15.03 -9.64 -9.43
CA PRO A 95 -15.37 -8.22 -9.60
C PRO A 95 -15.47 -7.50 -8.26
N LEU A 96 -15.20 -6.18 -8.25
CA LEU A 96 -15.19 -5.38 -7.02
C LEU A 96 -16.48 -5.56 -6.19
N ARG A 97 -17.66 -5.52 -6.82
CA ARG A 97 -18.95 -5.71 -6.12
C ARG A 97 -19.05 -7.02 -5.32
N GLU A 98 -18.46 -8.10 -5.82
CA GLU A 98 -18.46 -9.38 -5.10
C GLU A 98 -17.43 -9.38 -3.96
N ARG A 99 -16.31 -8.66 -4.13
CA ARG A 99 -15.25 -8.54 -3.12
C ARG A 99 -15.65 -7.63 -1.96
N GLU A 100 -16.41 -6.59 -2.22
CA GLU A 100 -16.87 -5.59 -1.24
C GLU A 100 -17.53 -6.22 -0.02
N GLY A 101 -18.42 -7.19 -0.22
CA GLY A 101 -19.10 -7.89 0.88
C GLY A 101 -18.11 -8.61 1.81
N ALA A 102 -17.11 -9.30 1.25
CA ALA A 102 -16.09 -9.99 2.03
C ALA A 102 -15.11 -9.00 2.70
N ILE A 103 -14.76 -7.89 2.03
CA ILE A 103 -13.94 -6.82 2.63
C ILE A 103 -14.67 -6.19 3.82
N ALA A 104 -15.97 -5.91 3.68
CA ALA A 104 -16.80 -5.39 4.77
C ALA A 104 -16.84 -6.35 5.97
N GLN A 105 -16.91 -7.66 5.73
CA GLN A 105 -16.83 -8.67 6.78
C GLN A 105 -15.47 -8.68 7.49
N TYR A 106 -14.35 -8.56 6.75
CA TYR A 106 -13.02 -8.40 7.34
C TYR A 106 -12.93 -7.16 8.24
N VAL A 107 -13.44 -6.01 7.75
CA VAL A 107 -13.46 -4.76 8.52
C VAL A 107 -14.31 -4.90 9.79
N GLN A 108 -15.52 -5.47 9.66
CA GLN A 108 -16.41 -5.69 10.80
C GLN A 108 -15.77 -6.59 11.85
N TRP A 109 -15.20 -7.73 11.44
CA TRP A 109 -14.49 -8.65 12.32
C TRP A 109 -13.31 -7.98 13.03
N TYR A 110 -12.53 -7.16 12.30
CA TYR A 110 -11.39 -6.46 12.88
C TYR A 110 -11.85 -5.43 13.91
N CYS A 111 -12.85 -4.61 13.59
CA CYS A 111 -13.40 -3.60 14.50
C CYS A 111 -14.09 -4.23 15.72
N GLN A 112 -14.66 -5.42 15.61
CA GLN A 112 -15.20 -6.14 16.77
C GLN A 112 -14.09 -6.47 17.79
N LYS A 113 -12.89 -6.82 17.30
CA LYS A 113 -11.71 -7.07 18.14
C LYS A 113 -10.99 -5.79 18.56
N HIS A 114 -11.10 -4.74 17.76
CA HIS A 114 -10.43 -3.44 17.93
C HIS A 114 -11.44 -2.29 17.75
N PRO A 115 -12.26 -1.98 18.76
CA PRO A 115 -13.36 -1.01 18.63
C PRO A 115 -12.93 0.41 18.20
N ASP A 116 -11.68 0.78 18.44
CA ASP A 116 -11.06 2.06 18.10
C ASP A 116 -10.52 2.12 16.66
N ALA A 117 -10.52 1.00 15.92
CA ALA A 117 -9.94 0.93 14.57
C ALA A 117 -10.88 1.44 13.46
N GLY A 118 -12.16 1.69 13.75
CA GLY A 118 -13.17 2.11 12.76
C GLY A 118 -12.71 3.23 11.83
N PRO A 119 -12.16 4.35 12.35
CA PRO A 119 -11.69 5.47 11.53
C PRO A 119 -10.63 5.09 10.48
N ARG A 120 -9.85 4.01 10.70
CA ARG A 120 -8.82 3.55 9.76
C ARG A 120 -9.38 2.89 8.50
N PHE A 121 -10.67 2.54 8.48
CA PHE A 121 -11.33 1.90 7.35
C PHE A 121 -12.37 2.78 6.65
N GLU A 122 -12.66 3.98 7.16
CA GLU A 122 -13.67 4.88 6.58
C GLU A 122 -13.35 5.20 5.10
N GLY A 123 -12.10 5.53 4.79
CA GLY A 123 -11.66 5.81 3.43
C GLY A 123 -11.77 4.59 2.49
N LEU A 124 -11.47 3.39 2.99
CA LEU A 124 -11.60 2.14 2.24
C LEU A 124 -13.07 1.88 1.87
N MET A 125 -13.96 1.95 2.86
CA MET A 125 -15.38 1.68 2.67
C MET A 125 -16.06 2.74 1.78
N ALA A 126 -15.69 4.01 1.97
CA ALA A 126 -16.17 5.09 1.11
C ALA A 126 -15.70 4.89 -0.34
N GLY A 127 -14.41 4.62 -0.54
CA GLY A 127 -13.81 4.41 -1.86
C GLY A 127 -14.54 3.35 -2.68
N MET A 128 -14.77 2.16 -2.11
CA MET A 128 -15.48 1.07 -2.77
C MET A 128 -16.91 1.47 -3.18
N LYS A 129 -17.68 2.09 -2.29
CA LYS A 129 -19.04 2.56 -2.59
C LYS A 129 -19.07 3.54 -3.77
N THR A 130 -18.07 4.41 -3.89
CA THR A 130 -18.00 5.38 -5.00
C THR A 130 -17.73 4.71 -6.35
N LEU A 131 -16.87 3.69 -6.37
CA LEU A 131 -16.55 2.92 -7.59
C LEU A 131 -17.76 2.11 -8.07
N GLU A 132 -18.57 1.61 -7.14
CA GLU A 132 -19.83 0.92 -7.45
C GLU A 132 -20.82 1.82 -8.23
N HIS A 133 -21.02 3.06 -7.77
CA HIS A 133 -22.02 3.97 -8.33
C HIS A 133 -21.65 4.49 -9.73
N ASN A 134 -20.37 4.48 -10.08
CA ASN A 134 -19.87 4.92 -11.39
C ASN A 134 -19.72 3.79 -12.41
N ALA A 135 -19.93 2.53 -12.03
CA ALA A 135 -19.89 1.42 -12.98
C ALA A 135 -21.13 1.43 -13.89
N PRO A 136 -20.99 1.34 -15.23
CA PRO A 136 -22.13 1.27 -16.13
C PRO A 136 -22.99 0.05 -15.78
N SER A 137 -24.31 0.25 -15.69
CA SER A 137 -25.26 -0.83 -15.39
C SER A 137 -25.11 -1.95 -16.42
N PRO A 138 -25.02 -3.22 -16.02
CA PRO A 138 -24.87 -4.37 -16.93
C PRO A 138 -26.16 -4.73 -17.66
N GLY A 139 -26.91 -3.73 -18.15
CA GLY A 139 -28.26 -3.91 -18.71
C GLY A 139 -28.67 -2.90 -19.77
N GLY A 140 -27.72 -2.25 -20.43
CA GLY A 140 -27.98 -1.40 -21.59
C GLY A 140 -27.73 -2.14 -22.90
N GLU A 141 -28.44 -3.24 -23.16
CA GLU A 141 -28.50 -3.79 -24.51
C GLU A 141 -29.12 -2.73 -25.42
N GLY A 142 -28.29 -2.15 -26.28
CA GLY A 142 -28.73 -1.31 -27.38
C GLY A 142 -29.56 -2.14 -28.34
N SER A 143 -30.86 -2.23 -28.09
CA SER A 143 -31.84 -2.55 -29.12
C SER A 143 -32.02 -1.30 -29.98
N SER A 144 -31.12 -1.12 -30.96
CA SER A 144 -31.33 -0.17 -32.05
C SER A 144 -32.20 -0.86 -33.11
N SER A 145 -33.33 -0.21 -33.37
CA SER A 145 -34.32 -0.53 -34.41
C SER A 145 -33.77 -0.41 -35.82
#